data_AF-A0A8S3A9Q9-F1
#
_entry.id   AF-A0A8S3A9Q9-F1
#
_cell.length_a   1.000
_cell.length_b   1.000
_cell.length_c   1.000
_cell.angle_alpha   90.00
_cell.angle_beta   90.00
_cell.angle_gamma   90.00
#
_symmetry.space_group_name_H-M   'P 1'
#
loop_
_entity.id
_entity.type
_entity.pdbx_description
1 polymer ?
#
loop_
_entity_poly.entity_id
_entity_poly.type
_entity_poly.pdbx_seq_one_letter_code
_entity_poly.pdbx_strand_id
1 'polypeptide(L)' 'DAIEQTNYPPENNHPTNSIISIVNNDFDELDPSYIYSKLLIEIILKIEYDDQAKKESFNYCRQYYADNKATVKAIDEFEN' A
#
# COMPACT_ATOMS: atom_id res chain seq x y z
N ASP A 1 35.24 -9.21 34.12
CA ASP A 1 35.14 -9.42 32.67
C ASP A 1 33.68 -9.46 32.26
N ALA A 2 33.28 -8.39 31.57
CA ALA A 2 31.89 -8.01 31.35
C ALA A 2 31.26 -8.77 30.19
N ILE A 3 30.02 -9.22 30.39
CA ILE A 3 29.14 -9.77 29.36
C ILE A 3 28.65 -8.59 28.52
N GLU A 4 29.04 -8.58 27.24
CA GLU A 4 28.63 -7.59 26.26
C GLU A 4 27.15 -7.82 25.90
N GLN A 5 26.25 -7.08 26.54
CA GLN A 5 24.84 -7.04 26.18
C GLN A 5 24.70 -6.26 24.88
N THR A 6 24.51 -6.97 23.77
CA THR A 6 24.12 -6.35 22.49
C THR A 6 22.68 -5.83 22.63
N ASN A 7 22.55 -4.54 22.94
CA ASN A 7 21.28 -3.82 22.89
C ASN A 7 20.83 -3.70 21.42
N TYR A 8 20.04 -4.66 20.94
CA TYR A 8 19.20 -4.43 19.76
C TYR A 8 18.11 -3.42 20.15
N PRO A 9 17.90 -2.32 19.39
CA PRO A 9 16.79 -1.43 19.65
C PRO A 9 15.46 -2.16 19.39
N PRO A 10 14.39 -1.84 20.12
CA PRO A 10 13.08 -2.42 19.84
C PRO A 10 12.60 -1.95 18.46
N GLU A 11 12.67 -2.84 17.47
CA GLU A 11 11.83 -2.77 16.28
C GLU A 11 10.40 -2.91 16.74
N ASN A 12 9.70 -1.79 17.00
CA ASN A 12 8.24 -1.70 17.02
C ASN A 12 7.81 -0.24 17.16
N ASN A 13 8.13 0.57 16.15
CA ASN A 13 7.33 1.75 15.84
C ASN A 13 6.95 1.61 14.38
N HIS A 14 5.93 0.80 14.10
CA HIS A 14 5.23 0.89 12.83
C HIS A 14 4.47 2.23 12.89
N PRO A 15 4.91 3.28 12.20
CA PRO A 15 4.19 4.53 12.30
C PRO A 15 2.93 4.33 11.47
N THR A 16 1.78 4.27 12.13
CA THR A 16 0.47 4.49 11.51
C THR A 16 0.43 5.95 11.09
N ASN A 17 1.16 6.26 10.03
CA ASN A 17 1.26 7.60 9.44
C ASN A 17 -0.04 7.93 8.72
N SER A 18 -1.07 8.24 9.50
CA SER A 18 -2.23 8.98 9.02
C SER A 18 -1.74 10.30 8.43
N ILE A 19 -2.10 10.63 7.19
CA ILE A 19 -1.62 11.86 6.52
C ILE A 19 -1.93 13.10 7.37
N ILE A 20 -3.01 13.06 8.15
CA ILE A 20 -3.40 14.14 9.07
C ILE A 20 -2.29 14.49 10.08
N SER A 21 -1.48 13.52 10.54
CA SER A 21 -0.36 13.83 11.45
C SER A 21 0.85 14.41 10.74
N ILE A 22 1.08 14.05 9.47
CA ILE A 22 2.15 14.59 8.62
C ILE A 22 1.80 16.02 8.19
N VAL A 23 0.53 16.30 7.92
CA VAL A 23 0.05 17.62 7.47
C VAL A 23 0.26 18.69 8.54
N ASN A 24 0.24 18.31 9.83
CA ASN A 24 0.22 19.26 10.93
C ASN A 24 1.58 19.83 11.33
N ASN A 25 2.71 19.34 10.81
CA ASN A 25 4.02 19.89 11.19
C ASN A 25 4.84 20.50 10.06
N ASP A 26 4.93 19.96 8.84
CA ASP A 26 5.92 20.50 7.87
C ASP A 26 5.48 20.35 6.40
N PHE A 27 4.36 20.96 6.01
CA PHE A 27 3.93 20.94 4.60
C PHE A 27 4.88 21.71 3.67
N ASP A 28 5.54 22.75 4.18
CA ASP A 28 6.41 23.62 3.39
C ASP A 28 7.79 23.00 3.10
N GLU A 29 8.20 21.98 3.85
CA GLU A 29 9.52 21.32 3.71
C GLU A 29 9.45 20.01 2.91
N LEU A 30 8.25 19.50 2.63
CA LEU A 30 8.07 18.24 1.91
C LEU A 30 8.13 18.45 0.39
N ASP A 31 8.84 17.55 -0.29
CA ASP A 31 8.88 17.56 -1.75
C ASP A 31 7.45 17.42 -2.32
N PRO A 32 7.05 18.27 -3.28
CA PRO A 32 5.70 18.22 -3.85
C PRO A 32 5.34 16.84 -4.41
N SER A 33 6.28 16.13 -5.04
CA SER A 33 6.02 14.79 -5.59
C SER A 33 5.69 13.76 -4.50
N TYR A 34 6.30 13.92 -3.31
CA TYR A 34 5.99 13.09 -2.15
C TYR A 34 4.58 13.38 -1.63
N ILE A 35 4.20 14.65 -1.50
CA ILE A 35 2.86 15.06 -1.07
C ILE A 35 1.79 14.51 -2.03
N TYR A 36 1.98 14.67 -3.34
CA TYR A 36 1.03 14.15 -4.33
C TYR A 36 0.95 12.61 -4.32
N SER A 37 2.07 11.92 -4.12
CA SER A 37 2.08 10.46 -4.00
C SER A 37 1.31 9.99 -2.76
N LYS A 38 1.45 10.70 -1.63
CA LYS A 38 0.73 10.37 -0.39
C LYS A 38 -0.76 10.64 -0.52
N LEU A 39 -1.15 11.79 -1.05
CA LEU A 39 -2.56 12.10 -1.35
C LEU A 39 -3.19 11.05 -2.28
N LEU A 40 -2.50 10.67 -3.34
CA LEU A 40 -2.97 9.63 -4.27
C LEU A 40 -3.16 8.28 -3.56
N ILE A 41 -2.20 7.86 -2.74
CA ILE A 41 -2.30 6.62 -1.95
C ILE A 41 -3.51 6.69 -1.02
N GLU A 42 -3.72 7.80 -0.32
CA GLU A 42 -4.88 7.94 0.56
C GLU A 42 -6.21 7.91 -0.18
N ILE A 43 -6.30 8.58 -1.33
CA ILE A 43 -7.50 8.56 -2.17
C ILE A 43 -7.79 7.13 -2.63
N ILE A 44 -6.78 6.42 -3.12
CA ILE A 44 -6.93 5.02 -3.55
C ILE A 44 -7.32 4.12 -2.37
N LEU A 45 -6.78 4.32 -1.16
CA LEU A 45 -7.11 3.49 -0.01
C LEU A 45 -8.46 3.81 0.63
N LYS A 46 -8.94 5.05 0.52
CA LYS A 46 -10.20 5.53 1.11
C LYS A 46 -11.37 5.52 0.14
N ILE A 47 -11.13 5.32 -1.15
CA ILE A 47 -12.20 5.11 -2.12
C ILE A 47 -12.97 3.85 -1.73
N GLU A 48 -14.28 4.02 -1.51
CA GLU A 48 -15.19 2.89 -1.47
C GLU A 48 -15.25 2.31 -2.88
N TYR A 49 -14.74 1.09 -3.02
CA TYR A 49 -14.79 0.38 -4.28
C TYR A 49 -16.16 -0.25 -4.45
N ASP A 50 -16.77 0.00 -5.60
CA ASP A 50 -17.89 -0.80 -6.06
C ASP A 50 -17.39 -2.23 -6.32
N ASP A 51 -17.97 -3.21 -5.61
CA ASP A 51 -17.64 -4.63 -5.77
C ASP A 51 -17.81 -5.09 -7.23
N GLN A 52 -18.75 -4.48 -7.96
CA GLN A 52 -18.96 -4.76 -9.36
C GLN A 52 -17.79 -4.25 -10.22
N ALA A 53 -17.31 -3.02 -10.00
CA ALA A 53 -16.13 -2.49 -10.66
C ALA A 53 -14.86 -3.32 -10.35
N LYS A 54 -14.71 -3.81 -9.11
CA LYS A 54 -13.61 -4.69 -8.72
C LYS A 54 -13.65 -6.00 -9.51
N LYS A 55 -14.83 -6.63 -9.62
CA LYS A 55 -15.05 -7.86 -10.38
C LYS A 55 -14.80 -7.66 -11.89
N GLU A 56 -15.22 -6.53 -12.45
CA GLU A 56 -14.96 -6.19 -13.84
C GLU A 56 -13.46 -6.04 -14.12
N SER A 57 -12.72 -5.45 -13.19
CA SER A 57 -11.26 -5.33 -13.28
C SER A 57 -10.56 -6.69 -13.27
N PHE A 58 -10.99 -7.63 -12.42
CA PHE A 58 -10.46 -9.00 -12.44
C PHE A 58 -10.82 -9.76 -13.72
N ASN A 59 -12.04 -9.60 -14.21
CA ASN A 59 -12.44 -10.21 -15.49
C ASN A 59 -11.62 -9.69 -16.66
N TYR A 60 -11.36 -8.38 -16.70
CA TYR A 60 -10.45 -7.81 -17.69
C TYR A 60 -9.06 -8.43 -17.60
N CYS A 61 -8.48 -8.52 -16.40
CA CYS A 61 -7.17 -9.13 -16.19
C CYS A 61 -7.14 -10.59 -16.66
N ARG A 62 -8.17 -11.38 -16.35
CA ARG A 62 -8.28 -12.78 -16.82
C ARG A 62 -8.33 -12.89 -18.34
N GLN A 63 -9.09 -12.01 -18.99
CA GLN A 63 -9.19 -11.98 -20.44
C GLN A 63 -7.88 -11.56 -21.09
N TYR A 64 -7.21 -10.54 -20.55
CA TYR A 64 -5.95 -10.05 -21.07
C TYR A 64 -4.82 -11.08 -20.95
N TYR A 65 -4.78 -11.81 -19.84
CA TYR A 65 -3.77 -12.84 -19.57
C TYR A 65 -4.28 -14.27 -19.85
N ALA A 66 -5.30 -14.44 -20.69
CA ALA A 66 -5.96 -15.74 -20.91
C ALA A 66 -4.98 -16.86 -21.31
N ASP A 67 -3.91 -16.51 -22.03
CA ASP A 67 -2.89 -17.47 -22.48
C ASP A 67 -1.82 -17.77 -21.40
N ASN A 68 -1.81 -17.04 -20.29
CA ASN A 68 -0.88 -17.22 -19.17
C ASN A 68 -1.57 -17.79 -17.93
N LYS A 69 -1.62 -19.13 -17.88
CA LYS A 69 -2.24 -19.88 -16.79
C LYS A 69 -1.67 -19.56 -15.40
N ALA A 70 -0.38 -19.22 -15.30
CA ALA A 70 0.22 -18.88 -14.01
C ALA A 70 -0.29 -17.52 -13.52
N THR A 71 -0.39 -16.53 -14.41
CA THR A 71 -0.94 -15.21 -14.09
C THR A 71 -2.44 -15.28 -13.80
N VAL A 72 -3.22 -16.06 -14.56
CA VAL A 72 -4.65 -16.26 -14.27
C VAL A 72 -4.84 -16.88 -12.89
N LYS A 73 -4.05 -17.89 -12.53
CA LYS A 73 -4.10 -18.50 -11.19
C LYS A 73 -3.75 -17.50 -10.07
N ALA A 74 -2.77 -16.63 -10.29
CA ALA A 74 -2.44 -15.58 -9.33
C ALA A 74 -3.57 -14.54 -9.20
N ILE A 75 -4.28 -14.22 -10.29
CA ILE A 75 -5.46 -13.35 -10.25
C ILE A 75 -6.58 -14.00 -9.44
N ASP A 76 -6.83 -15.31 -9.63
CA ASP A 76 -7.83 -16.06 -8.88
C ASP A 76 -7.48 -16.15 -7.38
N GLU A 77 -6.20 -16.30 -7.04
CA GLU A 77 -5.72 -16.29 -5.66
C GLU A 77 -5.85 -14.91 -4.99
N PHE A 78 -5.77 -13.82 -5.77
CA PHE A 78 -5.88 -12.45 -5.26
C PHE A 78 -7.33 -11.96 -5.13
N GLU A 79 -8.27 -12.50 -5.93
CA GLU A 79 -9.70 -12.16 -5.80
C GLU A 79 -10.35 -12.79 -4.55
N ASN A 80 -9.87 -13.95 -4.09
CA ASN A 80 -10.36 -14.67 -2.91
C ASN A 80 -9.81 -14.11 -1.59
#